data_AF-A0A8H3VLY0-F1
#
_entry.id   AF-A0A8H3VLY0-F1
#
_cell.length_a   1.000
_cell.length_b   1.000
_cell.length_c   1.000
_cell.angle_alpha   90.00
_cell.angle_beta   90.00
_cell.angle_gamma   90.00
#
_symmetry.space_group_name_H-M   'P 1'
#
loop_
_entity.id
_entity.type
_entity.pdbx_description
1 polymer ?
#
loop_
_entity_poly.entity_id
_entity_poly.type
_entity_poly.pdbx_seq_one_letter_code
_entity_poly.pdbx_strand_id
1 'polypeptide(L)'
;MDPVLSEAVNDASKERLRFVLRDILKKFPYTITTAAEHLVAAVPDITKAKAKRSLPDNENEWPFKRRKRYDFCVQCEGEFDVNDNSVESCMWHKGELDIDDDASVWDDWEDRRDGIQDSEESRKEHPEGFSWDCCQRHGDGGFGCKRGPHRNERERFEYEQTRGDETDDDVDEEGYAEGEQEDSDDDDS
;
A
#
# COMPACT_ATOMS: atom_id res chain seq x y z
N MET A 1 16.08 27.43 -4.12
CA MET A 1 16.47 27.33 -2.70
C MET A 1 17.97 27.54 -2.62
N ASP A 2 18.48 28.13 -1.54
CA ASP A 2 19.93 28.25 -1.34
C ASP A 2 20.59 26.85 -1.33
N PRO A 3 21.72 26.63 -2.03
CA PRO A 3 22.34 25.30 -2.14
C PRO A 3 22.76 24.72 -0.77
N VAL A 4 23.33 25.55 0.11
CA VAL A 4 23.77 25.12 1.44
C VAL A 4 22.56 24.75 2.30
N LEU A 5 21.48 25.51 2.19
CA LEU A 5 20.21 25.17 2.84
C LEU A 5 19.62 23.85 2.32
N SER A 6 19.73 23.57 1.01
CA SER A 6 19.24 22.31 0.44
C SER A 6 20.04 21.12 0.96
N GLU A 7 21.37 21.23 1.02
CA GLU A 7 22.26 20.21 1.59
C GLU A 7 21.94 19.97 3.07
N ALA A 8 21.79 21.05 3.86
CA ALA A 8 21.45 20.95 5.28
C ALA A 8 20.08 20.28 5.54
N VAL A 9 19.10 20.43 4.63
CA VAL A 9 17.81 19.75 4.73
C VAL A 9 17.94 18.25 4.43
N ASN A 10 18.73 17.88 3.42
CA ASN A 10 18.92 16.49 3.02
C ASN A 10 19.70 15.69 4.07
N ASP A 11 20.71 16.30 4.69
CA ASP A 11 21.57 15.64 5.68
C ASP A 11 21.00 15.68 7.10
N ALA A 12 19.97 16.50 7.34
CA ALA A 12 19.38 16.65 8.66
C ALA A 12 18.65 15.38 9.11
N SER A 13 18.83 15.02 10.38
CA SER A 13 18.06 13.95 11.01
C SER A 13 16.56 14.26 11.03
N LYS A 14 15.72 13.21 11.13
CA LYS A 14 14.26 13.34 11.23
C LYS A 14 13.86 14.25 12.40
N GLU A 15 14.54 14.15 13.53
CA GLU A 15 14.30 14.97 14.73
C GLU A 15 14.59 16.44 14.46
N ARG A 16 15.69 16.73 13.75
CA ARG A 16 16.07 18.11 13.38
C ARG A 16 15.03 18.72 12.43
N LEU A 17 14.61 18.00 11.39
CA LEU A 17 13.59 18.47 10.46
C LEU A 17 12.25 18.72 11.16
N ARG A 18 11.81 17.79 12.02
CA ARG A 18 10.59 17.95 12.83
C ARG A 18 10.68 19.15 13.77
N PHE A 19 11.85 19.39 14.38
CA PHE A 19 12.06 20.56 15.24
C PHE A 19 11.94 21.86 14.44
N VAL A 20 12.66 21.97 13.33
CA VAL A 20 12.68 23.17 12.48
C VAL A 20 11.28 23.46 11.92
N LEU A 21 10.57 22.45 11.42
CA LEU A 21 9.21 22.62 10.93
C LEU A 21 8.27 23.14 12.04
N ARG A 22 8.32 22.54 13.23
CA ARG A 22 7.51 23.01 14.38
C ARG A 22 7.87 24.43 14.80
N ASP A 23 9.14 24.80 14.76
CA ASP A 23 9.61 26.14 15.09
C ASP A 23 9.12 27.18 14.06
N ILE A 24 9.20 26.86 12.76
CA ILE A 24 8.66 27.70 11.68
C ILE A 24 7.14 27.89 11.85
N LEU A 25 6.39 26.81 12.09
CA LEU A 25 4.94 26.87 12.28
C LEU A 25 4.52 27.72 13.49
N LYS A 26 5.33 27.72 14.55
CA LYS A 26 5.10 28.58 15.74
C LYS A 26 5.42 30.04 15.47
N LYS A 27 6.51 30.32 14.76
CA LYS A 27 6.96 31.70 14.46
C LYS A 27 6.12 32.37 13.38
N PHE A 28 5.63 31.59 12.41
CA PHE A 28 4.94 32.08 11.22
C PHE A 28 3.61 31.36 11.04
N PRO A 29 2.54 31.75 11.75
CA PRO A 29 1.27 31.03 11.73
C PRO A 29 0.62 30.92 10.34
N TYR A 30 0.91 31.84 9.42
CA TYR A 30 0.42 31.77 8.04
C TYR A 30 0.95 30.55 7.27
N THR A 31 2.05 29.93 7.72
CA THR A 31 2.60 28.70 7.12
C THR A 31 1.84 27.44 7.53
N ILE A 32 0.94 27.52 8.53
CA ILE A 32 0.16 26.37 9.01
C ILE A 32 -0.74 25.81 7.92
N THR A 33 -1.35 26.67 7.10
CA THR A 33 -2.26 26.22 6.02
C THR A 33 -1.49 25.39 5.00
N THR A 34 -0.34 25.89 4.53
CA THR A 34 0.54 25.15 3.61
C THR A 34 1.01 23.83 4.21
N ALA A 35 1.45 23.82 5.47
CA ALA A 35 1.85 22.58 6.12
C ALA A 35 0.67 21.59 6.27
N ALA A 36 -0.54 22.10 6.52
CA ALA A 36 -1.74 21.27 6.59
C ALA A 36 -2.10 20.65 5.24
N GLU A 37 -1.95 21.39 4.13
CA GLU A 37 -2.15 20.86 2.76
C GLU A 37 -1.21 19.68 2.46
N HIS A 38 0.03 19.74 2.97
CA HIS A 38 1.00 18.67 2.77
C HIS A 38 0.90 17.51 3.75
N LEU A 39 0.45 17.72 4.99
CA LEU A 39 0.55 16.70 6.05
C LEU A 39 -0.79 16.19 6.57
N VAL A 40 -1.91 16.80 6.19
CA VAL A 40 -3.23 16.47 6.71
C VAL A 40 -4.20 16.14 5.59
N ALA A 41 -4.84 14.98 5.69
CA ALA A 41 -5.93 14.55 4.83
C ALA A 41 -7.28 14.85 5.49
N ALA A 42 -8.26 15.21 4.67
CA ALA A 42 -9.66 15.29 5.05
C ALA A 42 -10.36 14.04 4.52
N VAL A 43 -10.65 13.09 5.41
CA VAL A 43 -11.25 11.80 5.01
C VAL A 43 -12.71 11.71 5.46
N PRO A 44 -13.58 11.05 4.67
CA PRO A 44 -14.94 10.73 5.05
C PRO A 44 -15.04 10.08 6.45
N ASP A 45 -15.86 10.63 7.35
CA ASP A 45 -16.13 10.04 8.66
C ASP A 45 -17.27 9.00 8.58
N ILE A 46 -16.92 7.81 8.09
CA ILE A 46 -17.83 6.67 7.92
C ILE A 46 -18.56 6.25 9.22
N THR A 47 -18.02 6.60 10.39
CA THR A 47 -18.65 6.28 11.69
C THR A 47 -19.92 7.10 11.92
N LYS A 48 -19.95 8.34 11.42
CA LYS A 48 -21.10 9.22 11.46
C LYS A 48 -22.05 9.01 10.27
N ALA A 49 -21.54 8.50 9.15
CA ALA A 49 -22.36 8.10 8.01
C ALA A 49 -23.30 6.94 8.38
N LYS A 50 -22.82 5.91 9.11
CA LYS A 50 -23.68 4.80 9.57
C LYS A 50 -24.78 5.21 10.55
N ALA A 51 -24.62 6.34 11.26
CA ALA A 51 -25.61 6.84 12.22
C ALA A 51 -26.81 7.53 11.54
N LYS A 52 -26.63 8.03 10.31
CA LYS A 52 -27.71 8.59 9.49
C LYS A 52 -28.12 7.51 8.49
N ARG A 53 -29.32 6.95 8.63
CA ARG A 53 -29.90 5.95 7.68
C ARG A 53 -30.09 6.49 6.24
N SER A 54 -29.56 7.66 5.93
CA SER A 54 -29.63 8.36 4.67
C SER A 54 -28.30 9.06 4.43
N LEU A 55 -27.69 8.78 3.28
CA LEU A 55 -26.52 9.51 2.79
C LEU A 55 -26.95 10.98 2.56
N PRO A 56 -26.12 11.97 2.91
CA PRO A 56 -26.43 13.35 2.56
C PRO A 56 -26.45 13.50 1.04
N ASP A 57 -27.49 14.16 0.50
CA ASP A 57 -27.63 14.44 -0.94
C ASP A 57 -26.50 15.34 -1.49
N ASN A 58 -25.72 15.96 -0.61
CA ASN A 58 -24.61 16.86 -0.92
C ASN A 58 -23.30 16.33 -0.33
N GLU A 59 -22.29 16.13 -1.20
CA GLU A 59 -20.94 15.71 -0.82
C GLU A 59 -20.25 16.67 0.15
N ASN A 60 -20.57 17.97 0.10
CA ASN A 60 -20.05 18.97 1.03
C ASN A 60 -20.62 18.86 2.45
N GLU A 61 -21.69 18.08 2.65
CA GLU A 61 -22.27 17.81 3.97
C GLU A 61 -21.71 16.52 4.60
N TRP A 62 -20.82 15.81 3.89
CA TRP A 62 -20.20 14.64 4.46
C TRP A 62 -19.35 15.06 5.68
N PRO A 63 -19.56 14.45 6.87
CA PRO A 63 -18.71 14.76 8.01
C PRO A 63 -17.28 14.29 7.71
N PHE A 64 -16.35 15.22 7.50
CA PHE A 64 -14.94 14.87 7.34
C PHE A 64 -14.22 14.83 8.68
N LYS A 65 -13.30 13.88 8.85
CA LYS A 65 -12.34 13.84 9.96
C LYS A 65 -10.94 14.13 9.41
N ARG A 66 -10.14 14.86 10.20
CA ARG A 66 -8.75 15.15 9.86
C ARG A 66 -7.86 13.97 10.27
N ARG A 67 -7.00 13.50 9.39
CA ARG A 67 -6.00 12.45 9.65
C ARG A 67 -4.63 12.84 9.07
N LYS A 68 -3.57 12.11 9.45
CA LYS A 68 -2.28 12.21 8.75
C LYS A 68 -2.51 11.92 7.27
N ARG A 69 -1.91 12.71 6.38
CA ARG A 69 -2.02 12.51 4.93
C ARG A 69 -1.25 11.27 4.47
N TYR A 70 -0.04 11.09 4.98
CA TYR A 70 0.79 9.94 4.69
C TYR A 70 0.80 8.96 5.86
N ASP A 71 0.71 7.66 5.56
CA ASP A 71 0.89 6.57 6.51
C ASP A 71 1.64 5.41 5.85
N PHE A 72 2.01 4.39 6.64
CA PHE A 72 2.70 3.19 6.15
C PHE A 72 1.72 2.02 6.02
N CYS A 73 1.79 1.31 4.90
CA CYS A 73 0.96 0.14 4.64
C CYS A 73 1.54 -1.08 5.37
N VAL A 74 0.71 -1.85 6.07
CA VAL A 74 1.13 -3.08 6.76
C VAL A 74 1.31 -4.28 5.82
N GLN A 75 0.95 -4.13 4.55
CA GLN A 75 0.98 -5.22 3.55
C GLN A 75 2.19 -5.10 2.63
N CYS A 76 2.44 -3.91 2.08
CA CYS A 76 3.57 -3.65 1.19
C CYS A 76 4.70 -2.84 1.84
N GLU A 77 4.54 -2.44 3.11
CA GLU A 77 5.50 -1.63 3.89
C GLU A 77 5.83 -0.24 3.31
N GLY A 78 5.21 0.14 2.19
CA GLY A 78 5.36 1.44 1.54
C GLY A 78 4.59 2.56 2.23
N GLU A 79 5.13 3.78 2.14
CA GLU A 79 4.39 5.00 2.46
C GLU A 79 3.34 5.28 1.38
N PHE A 80 2.13 5.67 1.78
CA PHE A 80 1.03 5.98 0.87
C PHE A 80 0.28 7.25 1.27
N ASP A 81 -0.29 7.96 0.29
CA ASP A 81 -1.19 9.09 0.52
C ASP A 81 -2.62 8.58 0.75
N VAL A 82 -3.19 8.88 1.91
CA VAL A 82 -4.55 8.50 2.28
C VAL A 82 -5.61 9.12 1.35
N ASN A 83 -5.32 10.27 0.73
CA ASN A 83 -6.21 10.86 -0.27
C ASN A 83 -6.14 10.16 -1.63
N ASP A 84 -5.06 9.42 -1.91
CA ASP A 84 -4.81 8.74 -3.17
C ASP A 84 -4.60 7.23 -2.92
N ASN A 85 -5.64 6.61 -2.36
CA ASN A 85 -5.64 5.20 -1.99
C ASN A 85 -6.84 4.49 -2.61
N SER A 86 -6.67 4.10 -3.87
CA SER A 86 -7.66 3.34 -4.64
C SER A 86 -7.61 1.86 -4.29
N VAL A 87 -8.58 1.08 -4.80
CA VAL A 87 -8.61 -0.37 -4.64
C VAL A 87 -7.47 -1.10 -5.35
N GLU A 88 -6.71 -0.44 -6.22
CA GLU A 88 -5.55 -1.01 -6.93
C GLU A 88 -4.21 -0.42 -6.47
N SER A 89 -4.21 0.47 -5.46
CA SER A 89 -3.00 1.24 -5.09
C SER A 89 -1.93 0.38 -4.41
N CYS A 90 -2.31 -0.65 -3.67
CA CYS A 90 -1.39 -1.55 -2.97
C CYS A 90 -1.23 -2.86 -3.75
N MET A 91 0.01 -3.26 -3.99
CA MET A 91 0.38 -4.58 -4.49
C MET A 91 1.31 -5.23 -3.47
N TRP A 92 0.99 -6.44 -3.02
CA TRP A 92 1.79 -7.16 -2.03
C TRP A 92 1.77 -8.68 -2.26
N HIS A 93 2.68 -9.37 -1.59
CA HIS A 93 2.65 -10.83 -1.43
C HIS A 93 2.15 -11.16 -0.03
N LYS A 94 1.16 -12.06 0.10
CA LYS A 94 0.70 -12.59 1.41
C LYS A 94 1.68 -13.65 1.95
N GLY A 95 2.47 -14.19 1.04
CA GLY A 95 3.40 -15.28 1.25
C GLY A 95 4.75 -14.89 1.81
N GLU A 96 5.61 -15.88 2.00
CA GLU A 96 7.01 -15.72 2.34
C GLU A 96 7.88 -16.02 1.11
N LEU A 97 9.10 -15.48 1.14
CA LEU A 97 10.08 -15.69 0.10
C LEU A 97 10.96 -16.89 0.49
N ASP A 98 10.89 -17.96 -0.28
CA ASP A 98 11.58 -19.22 -0.06
C ASP A 98 12.66 -19.46 -1.13
N ILE A 99 13.70 -20.23 -0.79
CA ILE A 99 14.71 -20.64 -1.78
C ILE A 99 14.05 -21.44 -2.88
N ASP A 100 14.34 -21.07 -4.12
CA ASP A 100 14.10 -21.92 -5.28
C ASP A 100 15.32 -22.81 -5.49
N ASP A 101 15.27 -24.06 -4.97
CA ASP A 101 16.38 -25.03 -5.03
C ASP A 101 16.81 -25.37 -6.47
N ASP A 102 15.92 -25.14 -7.45
CA ASP A 102 16.14 -25.40 -8.87
C ASP A 102 16.65 -24.15 -9.62
N ALA A 103 16.78 -23.00 -8.95
CA ALA A 103 17.27 -21.77 -9.57
C ALA A 103 18.77 -21.86 -9.92
N SER A 104 19.12 -21.50 -11.15
CA SER A 104 20.47 -21.61 -11.69
C SER A 104 21.52 -20.79 -10.93
N VAL A 105 21.10 -19.78 -10.16
CA VAL A 105 22.01 -18.99 -9.31
C VAL A 105 22.67 -19.83 -8.21
N TRP A 106 22.08 -20.97 -7.86
CA TRP A 106 22.61 -21.91 -6.86
C TRP A 106 23.43 -23.07 -7.46
N ASP A 107 23.60 -23.13 -8.78
CA ASP A 107 24.36 -24.22 -9.43
C ASP A 107 25.87 -24.13 -9.17
N ASP A 108 26.41 -22.91 -9.11
CA ASP A 108 27.84 -22.66 -8.85
C ASP A 108 28.16 -22.51 -7.35
N TRP A 109 27.15 -22.57 -6.47
CA TRP A 109 27.36 -22.53 -5.03
C TRP A 109 27.88 -23.88 -4.53
N GLU A 110 29.20 -23.96 -4.30
CA GLU A 110 29.89 -25.15 -3.76
C GLU A 110 29.35 -25.58 -2.38
N ASP A 111 28.58 -24.71 -1.72
CA ASP A 111 28.07 -24.89 -0.37
C ASP A 111 26.55 -25.11 -0.28
N ARG A 112 25.99 -25.96 -1.15
CA ARG A 112 24.65 -26.56 -0.94
C ARG A 112 24.54 -27.36 0.38
N ARG A 113 25.60 -27.41 1.21
CA ARG A 113 25.77 -28.32 2.34
C ARG A 113 25.76 -27.64 3.70
N ASP A 114 26.13 -26.36 3.82
CA ASP A 114 26.23 -25.65 5.11
C ASP A 114 25.02 -24.75 5.44
N GLY A 115 23.96 -24.76 4.62
CA GLY A 115 22.64 -24.24 5.01
C GLY A 115 22.53 -22.70 5.13
N ILE A 116 23.43 -21.95 4.50
CA ILE A 116 23.49 -20.48 4.54
C ILE A 116 22.70 -19.82 3.37
N GLN A 117 22.03 -20.61 2.53
CA GLN A 117 21.33 -20.09 1.34
C GLN A 117 20.23 -19.08 1.68
N ASP A 118 19.52 -19.26 2.80
CA ASP A 118 18.40 -18.39 3.19
C ASP A 118 18.84 -17.32 4.20
N SER A 119 19.61 -16.35 3.72
CA SER A 119 20.00 -15.17 4.50
C SER A 119 19.42 -13.89 3.90
N GLU A 120 19.25 -12.84 4.72
CA GLU A 120 18.82 -11.52 4.20
C GLU A 120 19.79 -10.96 3.14
N GLU A 121 21.08 -11.28 3.25
CA GLU A 121 22.10 -10.90 2.27
C GLU A 121 21.86 -11.63 0.95
N SER A 122 21.68 -12.96 0.99
CA SER A 122 21.33 -13.78 -0.17
C SER A 122 20.04 -13.32 -0.85
N ARG A 123 18.97 -13.04 -0.09
CA ARG A 123 17.68 -12.54 -0.60
C ARG A 123 17.80 -11.21 -1.32
N LYS A 124 18.78 -10.38 -0.93
CA LYS A 124 19.04 -9.06 -1.52
C LYS A 124 19.96 -9.13 -2.74
N GLU A 125 20.97 -9.99 -2.71
CA GLU A 125 21.97 -10.12 -3.79
C GLU A 125 21.50 -11.02 -4.93
N HIS A 126 20.68 -12.03 -4.61
CA HIS A 126 20.18 -13.03 -5.55
C HIS A 126 18.66 -13.23 -5.43
N PRO A 127 17.84 -12.16 -5.56
CA PRO A 127 16.39 -12.27 -5.44
C PRO A 127 15.76 -13.26 -6.45
N GLU A 128 16.40 -13.48 -7.60
CA GLU A 128 16.02 -14.48 -8.61
C GLU A 128 16.16 -15.94 -8.12
N GLY A 129 16.99 -16.18 -7.11
CA GLY A 129 17.18 -17.49 -6.46
C GLY A 129 16.10 -17.85 -5.46
N PHE A 130 15.13 -16.97 -5.28
CA PHE A 130 14.02 -17.19 -4.37
C PHE A 130 12.69 -17.06 -5.11
N SER A 131 11.66 -17.69 -4.58
CA SER A 131 10.30 -17.61 -5.08
C SER A 131 9.32 -17.32 -3.95
N TRP A 132 8.25 -16.61 -4.27
CA TRP A 132 7.16 -16.36 -3.34
C TRP A 132 6.22 -17.57 -3.28
N ASP A 133 6.04 -18.18 -2.12
CA ASP A 133 5.14 -19.35 -1.95
C ASP A 133 3.70 -19.07 -2.44
N CYS A 134 3.23 -17.84 -2.27
CA CYS A 134 1.89 -17.40 -2.62
C CYS A 134 1.59 -17.32 -4.13
N CYS A 135 2.60 -17.27 -5.00
CA CYS A 135 2.37 -17.17 -6.46
C CYS A 135 3.46 -17.78 -7.34
N GLN A 136 4.50 -18.36 -6.73
CA GLN A 136 5.64 -19.01 -7.38
C GLN A 136 6.40 -18.08 -8.34
N ARG A 137 6.27 -16.76 -8.18
CA ARG A 137 7.09 -15.78 -8.90
C ARG A 137 8.41 -15.59 -8.17
N HIS A 138 9.46 -15.33 -8.92
CA HIS A 138 10.78 -15.03 -8.36
C HIS A 138 10.77 -13.75 -7.51
N GLY A 139 11.71 -13.66 -6.55
CA GLY A 139 11.85 -12.52 -5.65
C GLY A 139 12.22 -11.21 -6.34
N ASP A 140 12.74 -11.27 -7.56
CA ASP A 140 13.00 -10.10 -8.43
C ASP A 140 11.74 -9.62 -9.17
N GLY A 141 10.65 -10.38 -9.10
CA GLY A 141 9.34 -10.02 -9.62
C GLY A 141 8.77 -8.81 -8.89
N GLY A 142 9.01 -7.61 -9.43
CA GLY A 142 8.78 -6.33 -8.74
C GLY A 142 7.34 -5.96 -8.35
N PHE A 143 6.33 -6.80 -8.61
CA PHE A 143 4.94 -6.54 -8.22
C PHE A 143 4.29 -7.70 -7.49
N GLY A 144 3.65 -7.36 -6.36
CA GLY A 144 2.81 -8.25 -5.56
C GLY A 144 1.76 -9.01 -6.37
N CYS A 145 1.46 -10.24 -5.95
CA CYS A 145 0.41 -11.06 -6.57
C CYS A 145 -1.01 -10.70 -6.09
N LYS A 146 -1.14 -10.01 -4.95
CA LYS A 146 -2.42 -9.50 -4.43
C LYS A 146 -2.51 -8.00 -4.65
N ARG A 147 -3.76 -7.51 -4.79
CA ARG A 147 -4.09 -6.10 -5.03
C ARG A 147 -5.20 -5.64 -4.11
N GLY A 148 -5.20 -4.36 -3.78
CA GLY A 148 -6.12 -3.79 -2.82
C GLY A 148 -5.77 -2.34 -2.46
N PRO A 149 -6.59 -1.67 -1.65
CA PRO A 149 -6.19 -0.42 -1.02
C PRO A 149 -5.13 -0.66 0.06
N HIS A 150 -4.22 0.29 0.23
CA HIS A 150 -3.29 0.29 1.35
C HIS A 150 -4.05 0.32 2.69
N ARG A 151 -3.50 -0.37 3.69
CA ARG A 151 -4.06 -0.43 5.05
C ARG A 151 -2.98 -0.10 6.06
N ASN A 152 -3.22 0.87 6.93
CA ASN A 152 -2.40 1.06 8.13
C ASN A 152 -2.83 0.10 9.25
N GLU A 153 -2.06 0.03 10.34
CA GLU A 153 -2.37 -0.84 11.50
C GLU A 153 -3.79 -0.62 12.02
N ARG A 154 -4.23 0.64 12.12
CA ARG A 154 -5.56 0.98 12.60
C ARG A 154 -6.65 0.39 11.70
N GLU A 155 -6.49 0.51 10.38
CA GLU A 155 -7.44 0.01 9.39
C GLU A 155 -7.45 -1.53 9.34
N ARG A 156 -6.30 -2.16 9.56
CA ARG A 156 -6.20 -3.62 9.74
C ARG A 156 -7.07 -4.08 10.92
N PHE A 157 -6.92 -3.46 12.09
CA PHE A 157 -7.72 -3.80 13.28
C PHE A 157 -9.22 -3.50 13.12
N GLU A 158 -9.59 -2.43 12.40
CA GLU A 158 -10.99 -2.09 12.11
C GLU A 158 -11.62 -3.12 11.14
N TYR A 159 -10.85 -3.64 10.17
CA TYR A 159 -11.31 -4.71 9.26
C TYR A 159 -11.52 -6.04 9.97
N GLU A 160 -10.54 -6.50 10.76
CA GLU A 160 -10.62 -7.79 11.47
C GLU A 160 -11.83 -7.85 12.42
N GLN A 161 -12.14 -6.75 13.10
CA GLN A 161 -13.30 -6.67 14.00
C GLN A 161 -14.66 -6.65 13.29
N THR A 162 -14.72 -6.23 12.02
CA THR A 162 -15.99 -6.05 11.30
C THR A 162 -16.36 -7.23 10.42
N ARG A 163 -15.39 -8.04 9.96
CA ARG A 163 -15.67 -9.19 9.10
C ARG A 163 -15.79 -10.52 9.83
N GLY A 164 -15.16 -10.67 11.00
CA GLY A 164 -15.20 -11.91 11.79
C GLY A 164 -14.50 -13.06 11.07
N ASP A 165 -13.33 -13.47 11.57
CA ASP A 165 -12.66 -14.77 11.38
C ASP A 165 -13.08 -15.65 10.18
N GLU A 166 -13.07 -15.10 8.98
CA GLU A 166 -13.12 -15.86 7.73
C GLU A 166 -11.81 -15.56 7.03
N THR A 167 -10.96 -16.58 6.92
CA THR A 167 -9.63 -16.47 6.33
C THR A 167 -9.77 -16.00 4.87
N ASP A 168 -8.93 -15.03 4.47
CA ASP A 168 -8.79 -14.50 3.11
C ASP A 168 -8.21 -15.57 2.16
N ASP A 169 -8.89 -16.70 2.03
CA ASP A 169 -8.48 -17.82 1.17
C ASP A 169 -9.36 -17.98 -0.08
N ASP A 170 -10.58 -17.42 -0.13
CA ASP A 170 -11.51 -17.68 -1.24
C ASP A 170 -12.17 -16.40 -1.82
N VAL A 171 -11.36 -15.48 -2.35
CA VAL A 171 -11.85 -14.55 -3.39
C VAL A 171 -10.94 -14.66 -4.59
N ASP A 172 -10.93 -15.84 -5.19
CA ASP A 172 -10.47 -16.01 -6.56
C ASP A 172 -11.64 -15.66 -7.49
N GLU A 173 -11.36 -14.69 -8.34
CA GLU A 173 -12.25 -14.02 -9.28
C GLU A 173 -12.53 -14.94 -10.48
N GLU A 174 -13.39 -15.94 -10.30
CA GLU A 174 -14.06 -16.63 -11.41
C GLU A 174 -15.44 -16.02 -11.63
N GLY A 175 -15.58 -15.16 -12.65
CA GLY A 175 -16.90 -14.59 -12.94
C GLY A 175 -17.01 -13.61 -14.11
N TYR A 176 -16.15 -13.67 -15.12
CA TYR A 176 -16.42 -13.00 -16.40
C TYR A 176 -17.23 -13.93 -17.29
N ALA A 177 -18.54 -13.99 -17.07
CA ALA A 177 -19.44 -14.59 -18.05
C ALA A 177 -19.44 -13.71 -19.30
N GLU A 178 -18.97 -14.29 -20.41
CA GLU A 178 -19.01 -13.68 -21.74
C GLU A 178 -20.45 -13.27 -22.07
N GLY A 179 -20.62 -12.00 -22.47
CA GLY A 179 -21.90 -11.51 -22.96
C GLY A 179 -22.27 -12.21 -24.26
N GLU A 180 -23.37 -12.96 -24.22
CA GLU A 180 -24.01 -13.58 -25.37
C GLU A 180 -24.35 -12.51 -26.41
N GLN A 181 -23.77 -12.61 -27.61
CA GLN A 181 -24.23 -11.88 -28.79
C GLN A 181 -25.52 -12.53 -29.27
N GLU A 182 -26.66 -11.93 -28.93
CA GLU A 182 -27.92 -12.18 -29.59
C GLU A 182 -27.92 -11.42 -30.93
N ASP A 183 -27.48 -12.11 -31.99
CA ASP A 183 -27.78 -11.71 -33.36
C ASP A 183 -29.29 -11.83 -33.58
N SER A 184 -29.96 -10.69 -33.58
CA SER A 184 -31.34 -10.57 -34.02
C SER A 184 -31.35 -10.34 -35.53
N ASP A 185 -31.72 -11.38 -36.27
CA ASP A 185 -32.31 -11.23 -37.60
C ASP A 185 -33.65 -10.49 -37.46
N ASP A 186 -33.85 -9.37 -38.17
CA ASP A 186 -35.11 -9.05 -38.88
C ASP A 186 -35.03 -7.70 -39.65
N ASP A 187 -34.96 -7.84 -40.97
CA ASP A 187 -35.75 -7.20 -42.05
C ASP A 187 -36.07 -5.67 -42.14
N ASP A 188 -36.01 -5.23 -43.41
CA ASP A 188 -36.88 -4.25 -44.09
C ASP A 188 -36.35 -2.83 -44.41
N SER A 189 -35.83 -2.67 -45.66
CA SER A 189 -36.28 -1.65 -46.66
C SER A 189 -35.45 -1.69 -47.95
#